data_AF-A7VBB9-F1
#
_entry.id   AF-A7VBB9-F1
#
_cell.length_a   1.000
_cell.length_b   1.000
_cell.length_c   1.000
_cell.angle_alpha   90.00
_cell.angle_beta   90.00
_cell.angle_gamma   90.00
#
_symmetry.space_group_name_H-M   'P 1'
#
loop_
_entity.id
_entity.type
_entity.pdbx_description
1 polymer ?
#
loop_
_entity_poly.entity_id
_entity_poly.type
_entity_poly.pdbx_seq_one_letter_code
_entity_poly.pdbx_strand_id
1 'polypeptide(L)'
;MSRYLAEYVSERYLNLTFIFSETKGLKIPNSAIVEKDVLMIPVGYLSGGSGTTEKKYFNQIVLTEDGSTSVVQISPTIYFTDDHFCYVDPADIKEDAVLAANESDITFNVSTAGIYKLKGVYCITQGTALFKQIDITVNGDDYSIIDPNTAYGISAYDRIVLDGTSVKENQIIY
;
A
#
# COMPACT_ATOMS: atom_id res chain seq x y z
N MET A 1 10.08 67.53 22.30
CA MET A 1 9.18 66.53 21.70
C MET A 1 9.92 65.35 21.05
N SER A 2 11.14 65.50 20.55
CA SER A 2 11.88 64.42 19.85
C SER A 2 12.41 63.29 20.76
N ARG A 3 12.55 63.53 22.07
CA ARG A 3 13.17 62.57 23.00
C ARG A 3 12.26 61.38 23.37
N TYR A 4 10.95 61.61 23.44
CA TYR A 4 9.95 60.57 23.75
C TYR A 4 9.67 59.60 22.59
N LEU A 5 9.89 60.05 21.35
CA LEU A 5 9.65 59.24 20.16
C LEU A 5 10.76 58.19 19.94
N ALA A 6 11.98 58.47 20.39
CA ALA A 6 13.12 57.56 20.30
C ALA A 6 13.01 56.38 21.30
N GLU A 7 12.52 56.63 22.52
CA GLU A 7 12.27 55.57 23.52
C GLU A 7 11.20 54.56 23.08
N TYR A 8 10.16 55.03 22.37
CA TYR A 8 9.08 54.18 21.85
C TYR A 8 9.49 53.25 20.69
N VAL A 9 10.62 53.51 20.03
CA VAL A 9 11.12 52.66 18.94
C VAL A 9 11.99 51.53 19.48
N SER A 10 12.70 51.77 20.59
CA SER A 10 13.55 50.77 21.26
C SER A 10 12.79 49.67 22.02
N GLU A 11 11.50 49.85 22.30
CA GLU A 11 10.66 48.87 23.02
C GLU A 11 9.80 47.99 22.10
N ARG A 12 10.12 47.93 20.81
CA ARG A 12 9.44 47.02 19.87
C ARG A 12 10.03 45.62 19.99
N TYR A 13 9.42 44.78 20.82
CA TYR A 13 9.69 43.35 20.85
C TYR A 13 8.88 42.62 19.78
N LEU A 14 9.55 41.84 18.95
CA LEU A 14 8.91 40.98 17.96
C LEU A 14 8.78 39.58 18.58
N ASN A 15 7.55 39.18 18.87
CA ASN A 15 7.28 37.83 19.38
C ASN A 15 7.45 36.83 18.23
N LEU A 16 8.57 36.12 18.24
CA LEU A 16 8.83 35.00 17.34
C LEU A 16 8.41 33.71 18.05
N THR A 17 7.42 33.02 17.50
CA THR A 17 7.05 31.68 17.95
C THR A 17 7.51 30.68 16.91
N PHE A 18 8.50 29.85 17.27
CA PHE A 18 8.92 28.73 16.47
C PHE A 18 8.08 27.52 16.86
N ILE A 19 7.28 27.01 15.91
CA ILE A 19 6.57 25.74 16.06
C ILE A 19 7.44 24.69 15.38
N PHE A 20 8.02 23.80 16.19
CA PHE A 20 8.77 22.65 15.68
C PHE A 20 7.84 21.45 15.62
N SER A 21 7.62 20.91 14.42
CA SER A 21 6.97 19.61 14.24
C SER A 21 8.05 18.54 14.09
N GLU A 22 8.11 17.61 15.03
CA GLU A 22 8.97 16.43 14.93
C GLU A 22 8.14 15.29 14.31
N THR A 23 8.54 14.83 13.12
CA THR A 23 7.97 13.62 12.52
C THR A 23 8.94 12.47 12.70
N LYS A 24 8.46 11.37 13.30
CA LYS A 24 9.24 10.15 13.50
C LYS A 24 8.83 9.12 12.46
N GLY A 25 9.81 8.38 11.94
CA GLY A 25 9.55 7.30 11.00
C GLY A 25 10.84 6.72 10.44
N LEU A 26 10.70 5.88 9.41
CA LEU A 26 11.85 5.31 8.71
C LEU A 26 12.23 6.20 7.54
N LYS A 27 13.51 6.54 7.44
CA LYS A 27 14.05 7.32 6.32
C LYS A 27 14.41 6.39 5.18
N ILE A 28 13.82 6.60 4.01
CA ILE A 28 14.10 5.81 2.79
C ILE A 28 14.52 6.74 1.65
N PRO A 29 15.46 6.34 0.77
CA PRO A 29 15.82 7.13 -0.40
C PRO A 29 14.65 7.12 -1.40
N ASN A 30 14.40 8.25 -2.03
CA ASN A 30 13.31 8.36 -3.01
C ASN A 30 13.51 7.41 -4.21
N SER A 31 14.75 7.08 -4.55
CA SER A 31 15.10 6.12 -5.60
C SER A 31 14.63 4.69 -5.32
N ALA A 32 14.37 4.32 -4.07
CA ALA A 32 13.86 3.00 -3.70
C ALA A 32 12.34 2.86 -3.88
N ILE A 33 11.63 3.98 -3.99
CA ILE A 33 10.16 4.03 -4.02
C ILE A 33 9.68 3.67 -5.42
N VAL A 34 8.80 2.68 -5.48
CA VAL A 34 8.14 2.23 -6.71
C VAL A 34 6.64 2.33 -6.58
N GLU A 35 5.97 2.47 -7.71
CA GLU A 35 4.51 2.41 -7.81
C GLU A 35 4.11 1.13 -8.52
N LYS A 36 3.09 0.45 -7.98
CA LYS A 36 2.48 -0.73 -8.58
C LYS A 36 0.97 -0.51 -8.73
N ASP A 37 0.45 -0.80 -9.91
CA ASP A 37 -0.99 -0.82 -10.15
C ASP A 37 -1.57 -2.10 -9.54
N VAL A 38 -2.54 -1.95 -8.64
CA VAL A 38 -3.21 -3.05 -7.93
C VAL A 38 -4.73 -2.94 -8.08
N LEU A 39 -5.42 -4.08 -8.04
CA LEU A 39 -6.89 -4.12 -8.13
C LEU A 39 -7.51 -3.90 -6.75
N MET A 40 -8.52 -3.03 -6.70
CA MET A 40 -9.33 -2.79 -5.52
C MET A 40 -10.56 -3.69 -5.55
N ILE A 41 -10.57 -4.73 -4.71
CA ILE A 41 -11.67 -5.69 -4.61
C ILE A 41 -12.36 -5.49 -3.26
N PRO A 42 -13.70 -5.35 -3.19
CA PRO A 42 -14.38 -5.15 -1.90
C PRO A 42 -14.15 -6.32 -0.92
N VAL A 43 -13.92 -6.01 0.35
CA VAL A 43 -13.63 -7.02 1.40
C VAL A 43 -14.74 -8.07 1.58
N GLY A 44 -15.98 -7.77 1.17
CA GLY A 44 -17.11 -8.71 1.21
C GLY A 44 -16.90 -9.97 0.37
N TYR A 45 -16.01 -9.92 -0.62
CA TYR A 45 -15.65 -11.06 -1.48
C TYR A 45 -14.47 -11.87 -0.93
N LEU A 46 -13.76 -11.36 0.08
CA LEU A 46 -12.63 -12.05 0.70
C LEU A 46 -13.13 -13.15 1.65
N SER A 47 -12.66 -14.37 1.42
CA SER A 47 -13.06 -15.60 2.10
C SER A 47 -11.91 -16.23 2.89
N GLY A 48 -12.24 -16.90 4.00
CA GLY A 48 -11.31 -17.73 4.77
C GLY A 48 -11.01 -19.09 4.12
N GLY A 49 -11.76 -19.45 3.07
CA GLY A 49 -11.70 -20.79 2.51
C GLY A 49 -12.28 -21.85 3.46
N SER A 50 -12.31 -23.10 2.98
CA SER A 50 -12.83 -24.22 3.78
C SER A 50 -11.90 -24.53 4.96
N GLY A 51 -12.33 -24.21 6.18
CA GLY A 51 -11.68 -24.66 7.43
C GLY A 51 -10.56 -23.77 7.96
N THR A 52 -10.36 -22.56 7.41
CA THR A 52 -9.40 -21.60 7.98
C THR A 52 -10.08 -20.28 8.32
N THR A 53 -9.59 -19.61 9.36
CA THR A 53 -10.03 -18.24 9.74
C THR A 53 -9.25 -17.16 8.99
N GLU A 54 -8.19 -17.54 8.27
CA GLU A 54 -7.34 -16.61 7.52
C GLU A 54 -8.02 -16.23 6.20
N LYS A 55 -8.59 -15.02 6.16
CA LYS A 55 -9.21 -14.46 4.96
C LYS A 55 -8.15 -14.13 3.90
N LYS A 56 -7.92 -15.05 2.98
CA LYS A 56 -6.91 -14.94 1.91
C LYS A 56 -7.39 -15.43 0.54
N TYR A 57 -8.64 -15.84 0.44
CA TYR A 57 -9.18 -16.50 -0.73
C TYR A 57 -10.32 -15.70 -1.35
N PHE A 58 -10.57 -15.92 -2.64
CA PHE A 58 -11.76 -15.43 -3.32
C PHE A 58 -12.48 -16.59 -4.00
N ASN A 59 -13.80 -16.50 -4.09
CA ASN A 59 -14.63 -17.49 -4.77
C ASN A 59 -14.89 -17.01 -6.20
N GLN A 60 -14.24 -17.62 -7.18
CA GLN A 60 -14.42 -17.30 -8.60
C GLN A 60 -15.48 -18.21 -9.23
N ILE A 61 -16.44 -17.62 -9.94
CA ILE A 61 -17.42 -18.36 -10.74
C ILE A 61 -16.78 -18.71 -12.08
N VAL A 62 -16.80 -19.99 -12.44
CA VAL A 62 -16.29 -20.51 -13.71
C VAL A 62 -17.41 -21.22 -14.46
N LEU A 63 -17.46 -21.02 -15.77
CA LEU A 63 -18.35 -21.78 -16.66
C LEU A 63 -17.67 -23.09 -17.01
N THR A 64 -18.32 -24.21 -16.70
CA THR A 64 -17.86 -25.54 -17.10
C THR A 64 -18.23 -25.82 -18.56
N GLU A 65 -17.54 -26.77 -19.19
CA GLU A 65 -17.78 -27.17 -20.59
C GLU A 65 -19.23 -27.64 -20.84
N ASP A 66 -19.89 -28.17 -19.80
CA ASP A 66 -21.28 -28.62 -19.82
C ASP A 66 -22.30 -27.46 -19.74
N GLY A 67 -21.85 -26.21 -19.69
CA GLY A 67 -22.69 -25.03 -19.57
C GLY A 67 -23.20 -24.74 -18.14
N SER A 68 -22.75 -25.51 -17.14
CA SER A 68 -23.07 -25.27 -15.74
C SER A 68 -22.08 -24.31 -15.07
N THR A 69 -22.51 -23.56 -14.07
CA THR A 69 -21.65 -22.68 -13.27
C THR A 69 -21.07 -23.43 -12.07
N SER A 70 -19.76 -23.39 -11.91
CA SER A 70 -19.05 -23.92 -10.74
C SER A 70 -18.31 -22.79 -10.01
N VAL A 71 -17.99 -22.99 -8.73
CA VAL A 71 -17.23 -22.03 -7.92
C VAL A 71 -15.87 -22.64 -7.59
N VAL A 72 -14.80 -21.93 -7.95
CA VAL A 72 -13.42 -22.29 -7.67
C VAL A 72 -12.81 -21.26 -6.74
N GLN A 73 -12.10 -21.75 -5.72
CA GLN A 73 -11.41 -20.89 -4.76
C GLN A 73 -10.02 -20.51 -5.29
N ILE A 74 -9.73 -19.22 -5.38
CA ILE A 74 -8.43 -18.68 -5.80
C ILE A 74 -7.74 -17.96 -4.64
N SER A 75 -6.40 -17.94 -4.63
CA SER A 75 -5.58 -17.30 -3.60
C SER A 75 -4.57 -16.33 -4.22
N PRO A 76 -5.01 -15.15 -4.67
CA PRO A 76 -4.14 -14.15 -5.26
C PRO A 76 -3.29 -13.44 -4.20
N THR A 77 -2.20 -12.80 -4.63
CA THR A 77 -1.33 -12.02 -3.75
C THR A 77 -2.05 -10.75 -3.30
N ILE A 78 -2.26 -10.63 -1.98
CA ILE A 78 -2.88 -9.46 -1.34
C ILE A 78 -1.78 -8.62 -0.72
N TYR A 79 -1.59 -7.39 -1.21
CA TYR A 79 -0.59 -6.46 -0.69
C TYR A 79 -1.04 -5.76 0.58
N PHE A 80 -2.32 -5.43 0.63
CA PHE A 80 -2.92 -4.67 1.71
C PHE A 80 -4.42 -4.91 1.75
N THR A 81 -5.02 -4.73 2.92
CA THR A 81 -6.47 -4.74 3.11
C THR A 81 -6.81 -3.66 4.12
N ASP A 82 -7.75 -2.79 3.75
CA ASP A 82 -8.38 -1.84 4.65
C ASP A 82 -9.79 -2.30 5.02
N ASP A 83 -10.59 -1.43 5.65
CA ASP A 83 -11.95 -1.76 6.10
C ASP A 83 -12.95 -2.01 4.94
N HIS A 84 -12.64 -1.56 3.72
CA HIS A 84 -13.53 -1.57 2.57
C HIS A 84 -13.01 -2.42 1.41
N PHE A 85 -11.71 -2.40 1.15
CA PHE A 85 -11.07 -3.01 -0.02
C PHE A 85 -9.84 -3.84 0.33
N CYS A 86 -9.65 -4.88 -0.47
CA CYS A 86 -8.42 -5.64 -0.60
C CYS A 86 -7.69 -5.19 -1.86
N TYR A 87 -6.38 -4.97 -1.75
CA TYR A 87 -5.51 -4.52 -2.83
C TYR A 87 -4.70 -5.71 -3.33
N VAL A 88 -5.04 -6.17 -4.54
CA VAL A 88 -4.65 -7.48 -5.06
C VAL A 88 -3.79 -7.34 -6.32
N ASP A 89 -2.84 -8.25 -6.52
CA ASP A 89 -2.04 -8.29 -7.76
C ASP A 89 -2.93 -8.63 -8.97
N PRO A 90 -3.02 -7.74 -9.98
CA PRO A 90 -3.74 -8.04 -11.22
C PRO A 90 -3.16 -9.25 -11.98
N ALA A 91 -1.91 -9.63 -11.76
CA ALA A 91 -1.32 -10.81 -12.42
C ALA A 91 -1.94 -12.14 -11.94
N ASP A 92 -2.52 -12.16 -10.74
CA ASP A 92 -3.04 -13.38 -10.11
C ASP A 92 -4.55 -13.59 -10.36
N ILE A 93 -5.23 -12.62 -11.00
CA ILE A 93 -6.67 -12.69 -11.29
C ILE A 93 -6.92 -12.32 -12.74
N LYS A 94 -7.75 -13.10 -13.44
CA LYS A 94 -8.18 -12.76 -14.81
C LYS A 94 -9.08 -11.53 -14.80
N GLU A 95 -8.90 -10.65 -15.79
CA GLU A 95 -9.68 -9.41 -15.92
C GLU A 95 -11.19 -9.65 -16.07
N ASP A 96 -11.59 -10.74 -16.75
CA ASP A 96 -12.97 -11.14 -16.96
C ASP A 96 -13.53 -12.02 -15.83
N ALA A 97 -12.79 -12.22 -14.74
CA ALA A 97 -13.22 -13.04 -13.63
C ALA A 97 -14.46 -12.44 -12.93
N VAL A 98 -15.35 -13.33 -12.51
CA VAL A 98 -16.53 -12.98 -11.70
C VAL A 98 -16.38 -13.62 -10.33
N LEU A 99 -16.41 -12.80 -9.29
CA LEU A 99 -16.30 -13.23 -7.90
C LEU A 99 -17.68 -13.34 -7.25
N ALA A 100 -17.90 -14.39 -6.48
CA ALA A 100 -19.09 -14.60 -5.66
C ALA A 100 -18.85 -14.07 -4.24
N ALA A 101 -19.83 -13.35 -3.70
CA ALA A 101 -19.79 -12.92 -2.30
C ALA A 101 -19.96 -14.13 -1.36
N ASN A 102 -19.47 -14.01 -0.12
CA ASN A 102 -19.58 -15.08 0.87
C ASN A 102 -21.00 -15.20 1.47
N GLU A 103 -21.70 -14.08 1.62
CA GLU A 103 -22.95 -13.97 2.39
C GLU A 103 -24.15 -13.55 1.52
N SER A 104 -23.98 -13.45 0.20
CA SER A 104 -25.05 -13.01 -0.70
C SER A 104 -24.88 -13.55 -2.11
N ASP A 105 -25.97 -13.55 -2.90
CA ASP A 105 -25.95 -13.93 -4.32
C ASP A 105 -25.41 -12.81 -5.24
N ILE A 106 -24.91 -11.71 -4.66
CA ILE A 106 -24.32 -10.61 -5.43
C ILE A 106 -22.94 -11.04 -5.93
N THR A 107 -22.69 -10.78 -7.21
CA THR A 107 -21.43 -11.04 -7.86
C THR A 107 -20.67 -9.75 -8.16
N PHE A 108 -19.35 -9.87 -8.28
CA PHE A 108 -18.47 -8.75 -8.64
C PHE A 108 -17.64 -9.12 -9.85
N ASN A 109 -17.73 -8.30 -10.89
CA ASN A 109 -16.92 -8.47 -12.09
C ASN A 109 -15.58 -7.74 -11.91
N VAL A 110 -14.47 -8.45 -12.00
CA VAL A 110 -13.12 -7.90 -11.76
C VAL A 110 -12.77 -6.80 -12.75
N SER A 111 -13.31 -6.82 -13.97
CA SER A 111 -13.16 -5.73 -14.95
C SER A 111 -13.75 -4.39 -14.47
N THR A 112 -14.63 -4.40 -13.47
CA THR A 112 -15.20 -3.19 -12.86
C THR A 112 -14.41 -2.71 -11.63
N ALA A 113 -13.37 -3.46 -11.23
CA ALA A 113 -12.52 -3.08 -10.10
C ALA A 113 -11.75 -1.79 -10.40
N GLY A 114 -11.66 -0.93 -9.39
CA GLY A 114 -10.79 0.24 -9.45
C GLY A 114 -9.32 -0.18 -9.48
N ILE A 115 -8.49 0.57 -10.21
CA ILE A 115 -7.04 0.44 -10.16
C ILE A 115 -6.51 1.47 -9.15
N TYR A 116 -5.73 1.01 -8.19
CA TYR A 116 -5.04 1.85 -7.22
C TYR A 116 -3.53 1.82 -7.47
N LYS A 117 -2.89 2.98 -7.38
CA LYS A 117 -1.43 3.10 -7.45
C LYS A 117 -0.83 2.94 -6.06
N LEU A 118 -0.43 1.73 -5.74
CA LEU A 118 0.18 1.41 -4.46
C LEU A 118 1.66 1.77 -4.46
N LYS A 119 2.07 2.59 -3.49
CA LYS A 119 3.49 2.91 -3.27
C LYS A 119 4.13 1.87 -2.38
N GLY A 120 5.32 1.43 -2.77
CA GLY A 120 6.07 0.42 -2.04
C GLY A 120 7.56 0.49 -2.30
N VAL A 121 8.27 -0.44 -1.68
CA VAL A 121 9.70 -0.68 -1.90
C VAL A 121 9.93 -2.18 -2.07
N TYR A 122 11.01 -2.54 -2.75
CA TYR A 122 11.44 -3.93 -2.80
C TYR A 122 12.34 -4.26 -1.61
N CYS A 123 11.94 -5.26 -0.83
CA CYS A 123 12.71 -5.81 0.27
C CYS A 123 13.32 -7.15 -0.14
N ILE A 124 14.62 -7.33 0.09
CA ILE A 124 15.31 -8.58 -0.17
C ILE A 124 15.07 -9.52 1.01
N THR A 125 14.31 -10.59 0.79
CA THR A 125 14.08 -11.65 1.78
C THR A 125 14.54 -12.97 1.19
N GLN A 126 15.46 -13.65 1.87
CA GLN A 126 16.01 -14.95 1.43
C GLN A 126 16.49 -14.97 -0.03
N GLY A 127 17.09 -13.87 -0.50
CA GLY A 127 17.58 -13.75 -1.87
C GLY A 127 16.51 -13.43 -2.92
N THR A 128 15.28 -13.09 -2.52
CA THR A 128 14.19 -12.71 -3.43
C THR A 128 13.72 -11.28 -3.14
N ALA A 129 13.47 -10.50 -4.19
CA ALA A 129 12.88 -9.17 -4.08
C ALA A 129 11.36 -9.25 -3.88
N LEU A 130 10.88 -8.89 -2.69
CA LEU A 130 9.45 -8.87 -2.35
C LEU A 130 8.96 -7.43 -2.25
N PHE A 131 7.83 -7.13 -2.88
CA PHE A 131 7.19 -5.83 -2.76
C PHE A 131 6.55 -5.69 -1.36
N LYS A 132 6.80 -4.57 -0.70
CA LYS A 132 6.14 -4.19 0.56
C LYS A 132 5.62 -2.77 0.45
N GLN A 133 4.40 -2.53 0.92
CA GLN A 133 3.80 -1.20 0.84
C GLN A 133 4.47 -0.22 1.81
N ILE A 134 4.37 1.07 1.51
CA ILE A 134 4.81 2.14 2.40
C ILE A 134 3.75 3.23 2.47
N ASP A 135 3.64 3.87 3.63
CA ASP A 135 2.89 5.11 3.78
C ASP A 135 3.86 6.27 4.03
N ILE A 136 3.85 7.27 3.15
CA ILE A 136 4.79 8.39 3.18
C ILE A 136 4.18 9.53 4.00
N THR A 137 4.81 9.83 5.14
CA THR A 137 4.37 10.92 6.03
C THR A 137 5.08 12.25 5.75
N VAL A 138 6.32 12.20 5.26
CA VAL A 138 7.07 13.40 4.82
C VAL A 138 7.74 13.11 3.50
N ASN A 139 7.50 13.97 2.53
CA ASN A 139 8.18 13.96 1.25
C ASN A 139 9.33 14.98 1.30
N GLY A 140 10.57 14.52 1.19
CA GLY A 140 11.76 15.36 1.05
C GLY A 140 12.42 15.17 -0.31
N ASP A 141 13.43 15.98 -0.62
CA ASP A 141 14.05 16.00 -1.96
C ASP A 141 14.80 14.69 -2.29
N ASP A 142 15.68 14.24 -1.39
CA ASP A 142 16.49 13.03 -1.57
C ASP A 142 15.89 11.79 -0.87
N TYR A 143 15.17 12.03 0.22
CA TYR A 143 14.65 10.99 1.10
C TYR A 143 13.24 11.34 1.56
N SER A 144 12.44 10.30 1.75
CA SER A 144 11.12 10.39 2.37
C SER A 144 11.12 9.73 3.76
N ILE A 145 10.23 10.19 4.63
CA ILE A 145 9.94 9.56 5.92
C ILE A 145 8.63 8.78 5.76
N ILE A 146 8.67 7.50 6.14
CA ILE A 146 7.49 6.62 6.10
C ILE A 146 7.05 6.21 7.51
N ASP A 147 5.77 5.86 7.64
CA ASP A 147 5.23 5.31 8.90
C ASP A 147 5.69 3.85 9.11
N PRO A 148 6.47 3.55 10.18
CA PRO A 148 6.90 2.18 10.50
C PRO A 148 5.74 1.25 10.90
N ASN A 149 4.56 1.78 11.23
CA ASN A 149 3.40 0.99 11.65
C ASN A 149 2.45 0.68 10.50
N THR A 150 2.84 0.96 9.26
CA THR A 150 2.08 0.59 8.07
C THR A 150 1.87 -0.93 8.07
N ALA A 151 0.61 -1.37 8.07
CA ALA A 151 0.28 -2.79 7.97
C ALA A 151 0.90 -3.37 6.69
N TYR A 152 1.44 -4.59 6.70
CA TYR A 152 2.16 -5.15 5.54
C TYR A 152 3.34 -4.29 5.02
N GLY A 153 3.82 -3.36 5.85
CA GLY A 153 4.91 -2.46 5.53
C GLY A 153 6.29 -3.02 5.86
N ILE A 154 7.29 -2.13 5.81
CA ILE A 154 8.68 -2.47 6.11
C ILE A 154 9.04 -2.24 7.57
N SER A 155 9.98 -3.05 8.06
CA SER A 155 10.60 -2.87 9.38
C SER A 155 11.97 -2.20 9.27
N ALA A 156 12.46 -1.62 10.37
CA ALA A 156 13.75 -0.91 10.40
C ALA A 156 14.97 -1.74 9.93
N TYR A 157 14.88 -3.07 10.03
CA TYR A 157 15.94 -4.01 9.68
C TYR A 157 15.74 -4.68 8.32
N ASP A 158 14.66 -4.36 7.62
CA ASP A 158 14.42 -4.88 6.27
C ASP A 158 15.47 -4.33 5.30
N ARG A 159 16.02 -5.22 4.47
CA ARG A 159 16.99 -4.84 3.44
C ARG A 159 16.25 -4.36 2.21
N ILE A 160 16.12 -3.06 2.06
CA ILE A 160 15.48 -2.47 0.87
C ILE A 160 16.47 -2.33 -0.27
N VAL A 161 15.97 -2.45 -1.49
CA VAL A 161 16.72 -2.13 -2.71
C VAL A 161 16.78 -0.61 -2.85
N LEU A 162 17.98 -0.06 -3.05
CA LEU A 162 18.20 1.39 -3.10
C LEU A 162 17.69 2.03 -4.40
N ASP A 163 17.71 1.28 -5.50
CA ASP A 163 17.14 1.67 -6.78
C ASP A 163 16.02 0.71 -7.16
N GLY A 164 14.79 1.15 -6.97
CA GLY A 164 13.59 0.36 -7.23
C GLY A 164 13.41 -0.02 -8.70
N THR A 165 14.08 0.67 -9.63
CA THR A 165 14.03 0.35 -11.06
C THR A 165 15.00 -0.77 -11.47
N SER A 166 15.96 -1.10 -10.60
CA SER A 166 17.00 -2.10 -10.88
C SER A 166 16.53 -3.55 -10.72
N VAL A 167 15.39 -3.77 -10.05
CA VAL A 167 14.86 -5.10 -9.76
C VAL A 167 13.39 -5.22 -10.15
N LYS A 168 12.96 -6.46 -10.37
CA LYS A 168 11.54 -6.82 -10.49
C LYS A 168 11.10 -7.63 -9.28
N GLU A 169 9.80 -7.57 -9.00
CA GLU A 169 9.19 -8.44 -7.99
C GLU A 169 9.46 -9.92 -8.29
N ASN A 170 9.72 -10.70 -7.24
CA ASN A 170 10.08 -12.11 -7.29
C ASN A 170 11.38 -12.43 -8.04
N GLN A 171 12.21 -11.44 -8.34
CA GLN A 171 13.54 -11.66 -8.91
C GLN A 171 14.48 -12.26 -7.86
N ILE A 172 15.19 -13.33 -8.24
CA ILE A 172 16.28 -13.91 -7.46
C ILE A 172 17.51 -13.01 -7.57
N ILE A 173 18.02 -12.59 -6.43
CA ILE A 173 19.20 -11.74 -6.27
C ILE A 173 20.33 -12.63 -5.72
N TYR A 174 21.43 -12.71 -6.48
CA TYR A 174 22.64 -13.46 -6.14
C TYR A 174 23.68 -12.57 -5.44
#